data_AF-A0A938VFW9-F1
#
_entry.id   AF-A0A938VFW9-F1
#
_cell.length_a   1.000
_cell.length_b   1.000
_cell.length_c   1.000
_cell.angle_alpha   90.00
_cell.angle_beta   90.00
_cell.angle_gamma   90.00
#
_symmetry.space_group_name_H-M   'P 1'
#
loop_
_entity.id
_entity.type
_entity.pdbx_description
1 polymer ?
#
loop_
_entity_poly.entity_id
_entity_poly.type
_entity_poly.pdbx_seq_one_letter_code
_entity_poly.pdbx_strand_id
1 'polypeptide(L)'
;MARQQLAERLSNVANHAAERERLGAALAEKEADRGRITTLHRRGRLPLAEAEHRLDDIAREAALLRSRIDALVSEDEMARVYAARSIEVEELLTDLGREVDEIERMNDFAKKRRIVEALVGRIEVDPEGQQIDGRVRVIFRFGAPAGAGGGSDFKDGSRGRTPHRRSESSPRCQTSPRTRSPSQSPG
;
A
#
# COMPACT_ATOMS: atom_id res chain seq x y z
N MET A 1 -9.67 9.39 11.62
CA MET A 1 -8.98 8.67 10.52
C MET A 1 -7.48 8.55 10.76
N ALA A 2 -6.70 9.64 10.87
CA ALA A 2 -5.23 9.57 11.04
C ALA A 2 -4.76 8.70 12.24
N ARG A 3 -5.39 8.87 13.41
CA ARG A 3 -5.08 8.06 14.61
C ARG A 3 -5.37 6.56 14.45
N GLN A 4 -6.38 6.20 13.66
CA GLN A 4 -6.70 4.79 13.38
C GLN A 4 -5.67 4.17 12.43
N GLN A 5 -5.24 4.90 11.40
CA GLN A 5 -4.18 4.47 10.49
C GLN A 5 -2.83 4.28 11.21
N LEU A 6 -2.51 5.16 12.16
CA LEU A 6 -1.31 4.99 12.99
C LEU A 6 -1.40 3.74 13.88
N ALA A 7 -2.54 3.52 14.55
CA ALA A 7 -2.75 2.34 15.38
C ALA A 7 -2.65 1.02 14.59
N GLU A 8 -3.25 0.98 13.39
CA GLU A 8 -3.16 -0.16 12.49
C GLU A 8 -1.70 -0.44 12.06
N ARG A 9 -0.95 0.62 11.71
CA ARG A 9 0.48 0.48 11.38
C ARG A 9 1.32 -0.03 12.56
N LEU A 10 1.08 0.46 13.77
CA LEU A 10 1.76 -0.03 14.97
C LEU A 10 1.45 -1.52 15.23
N SER A 11 0.19 -1.94 15.03
CA SER A 11 -0.18 -3.35 15.11
C SER A 11 0.53 -4.19 14.06
N ASN A 12 0.68 -3.69 12.84
CA ASN A 12 1.39 -4.40 11.78
C ASN A 12 2.89 -4.54 12.10
N VAL A 13 3.52 -3.50 12.63
CA VAL A 13 4.91 -3.56 13.11
C VAL A 13 5.07 -4.60 14.23
N ALA A 14 4.16 -4.65 15.20
CA ALA A 14 4.18 -5.65 16.25
C ALA A 14 4.03 -7.08 15.71
N ASN A 15 3.13 -7.28 14.72
CA ASN A 15 2.96 -8.56 14.05
C ASN A 15 4.22 -8.97 13.27
N HIS A 16 4.86 -8.03 12.57
CA HIS A 16 6.11 -8.28 11.83
C HIS A 16 7.25 -8.67 12.76
N ALA A 17 7.32 -8.05 13.95
CA ALA A 17 8.32 -8.39 14.97
C ALA A 17 8.12 -9.82 15.50
N ALA A 18 6.89 -10.21 15.82
CA ALA A 18 6.58 -11.57 16.29
C ALA A 18 6.87 -12.63 15.21
N GLU A 19 6.52 -12.36 13.94
CA GLU A 19 6.82 -13.27 12.84
C GLU A 19 8.33 -13.39 12.59
N ARG A 20 9.10 -12.30 12.70
CA ARG A 20 10.56 -12.35 12.64
C ARG A 20 11.18 -13.20 13.74
N GLU A 21 10.68 -13.07 14.98
CA GLU A 21 11.15 -13.90 16.10
C GLU A 21 10.88 -15.38 15.82
N ARG A 22 9.68 -15.70 15.36
CA ARG A 22 9.30 -17.07 14.98
C ARG A 22 10.19 -17.63 13.86
N LEU A 23 10.43 -16.86 12.80
CA LEU A 23 11.31 -17.26 11.70
C LEU A 23 12.77 -17.39 12.14
N GLY A 24 13.22 -16.51 13.05
CA GLY A 24 14.54 -16.58 13.67
C GLY A 24 14.72 -17.86 14.50
N ALA A 25 13.71 -18.25 15.28
CA ALA A 25 13.71 -19.52 16.01
C ALA A 25 13.77 -20.73 15.07
N ALA A 26 12.98 -20.72 13.98
CA ALA A 26 13.02 -21.77 12.96
C ALA A 26 14.41 -21.86 12.28
N LEU A 27 15.05 -20.71 12.01
CA LEU A 27 16.41 -20.68 11.45
C LEU A 27 17.43 -21.27 12.42
N ALA A 28 17.33 -20.96 13.71
CA ALA A 28 18.19 -21.53 14.75
C ALA A 28 18.01 -23.04 14.87
N GLU A 29 16.79 -23.55 14.73
CA GLU A 29 16.51 -24.99 14.69
C GLU A 29 17.20 -25.66 13.49
N LYS A 30 17.16 -25.04 12.30
CA LYS A 30 17.87 -25.55 11.11
C LYS A 30 19.39 -25.58 11.28
N GLU A 31 19.95 -24.60 11.96
CA GLU A 31 21.38 -24.60 12.31
C GLU A 31 21.73 -25.71 13.31
N ALA A 32 20.83 -26.02 14.26
CA ALA A 32 20.99 -27.16 15.16
C ALA A 32 20.93 -28.50 14.39
N ASP A 33 20.01 -28.64 13.43
CA ASP A 33 19.94 -29.81 12.53
C ASP A 33 21.23 -30.02 11.73
N ARG A 34 21.78 -28.94 11.18
CA ARG A 34 23.07 -28.95 10.48
C ARG A 34 24.18 -29.51 11.38
N GLY A 35 24.22 -29.06 12.64
CA GLY A 35 25.16 -29.57 13.65
C GLY A 35 24.96 -31.06 13.97
N ARG A 36 23.71 -31.51 14.08
CA ARG A 36 23.35 -32.92 14.29
C ARG A 36 23.83 -33.80 13.14
N ILE A 37 23.55 -33.42 11.90
CA ILE A 37 23.96 -34.17 10.69
C ILE A 37 25.48 -34.27 10.60
N THR A 38 26.16 -33.14 10.79
CA THR A 38 27.64 -33.11 10.78
C THR A 38 28.23 -34.05 11.84
N THR A 39 27.62 -34.09 13.03
CA THR A 39 28.05 -34.97 14.12
C THR A 39 27.79 -36.44 13.80
N LEU A 40 26.64 -36.79 13.22
CA LEU A 40 26.30 -38.16 12.80
C LEU A 40 27.25 -38.66 11.72
N HIS A 41 27.56 -37.82 10.74
CA HIS A 41 28.51 -38.15 9.68
C HIS A 41 29.93 -38.38 10.25
N ARG A 42 30.44 -37.48 11.10
CA ARG A 42 31.74 -37.65 11.77
C ARG A 42 31.86 -38.94 12.58
N ARG A 43 30.75 -39.43 13.14
CA ARG A 43 30.68 -40.70 13.88
C ARG A 43 30.54 -41.92 12.97
N GLY A 44 30.55 -41.75 11.64
CA GLY A 44 30.32 -42.82 10.66
C GLY A 44 28.91 -43.41 10.70
N ARG A 45 27.94 -42.71 11.30
CA ARG A 45 26.55 -43.17 11.45
C ARG A 45 25.63 -42.71 10.31
N LEU A 46 26.13 -41.84 9.43
CA LEU A 46 25.41 -41.32 8.28
C LEU A 46 26.35 -41.33 7.05
N PRO A 47 25.98 -41.98 5.94
CA PRO A 47 26.77 -41.96 4.71
C PRO A 47 26.98 -40.53 4.20
N LEU A 48 28.12 -40.28 3.55
CA LEU A 48 28.46 -38.94 3.05
C LEU A 48 27.40 -38.38 2.10
N ALA A 49 26.98 -39.17 1.09
CA ALA A 49 25.98 -38.73 0.12
C ALA A 49 24.63 -38.37 0.76
N GLU A 50 24.22 -39.09 1.81
CA GLU A 50 23.00 -38.77 2.54
C GLU A 50 23.17 -37.52 3.41
N ALA A 51 24.35 -37.34 4.02
CA ALA A 51 24.68 -36.14 4.77
C ALA A 51 24.66 -34.89 3.87
N GLU A 52 25.28 -34.97 2.68
CA GLU A 52 25.32 -33.90 1.69
C GLU A 52 23.91 -33.51 1.25
N HIS A 53 23.07 -34.48 0.87
CA HIS A 53 21.68 -34.19 0.48
C HIS A 53 20.91 -33.47 1.60
N ARG A 54 21.01 -33.95 2.85
CA ARG A 54 20.30 -33.33 3.97
C ARG A 54 20.84 -31.93 4.29
N LEU A 55 22.15 -31.71 4.12
CA LEU A 55 22.77 -30.40 4.30
C LEU A 55 22.32 -29.42 3.21
N ASP A 56 22.16 -29.88 1.97
CA ASP A 56 21.64 -29.07 0.87
C ASP A 56 20.17 -28.69 1.10
N ASP A 57 19.35 -29.62 1.58
CA ASP A 57 17.96 -29.34 1.97
C ASP A 57 17.91 -28.24 3.05
N ILE A 58 18.71 -28.40 4.11
CA ILE A 58 18.80 -27.43 5.19
C ILE A 58 19.29 -26.07 4.68
N ALA A 59 20.27 -26.05 3.78
CA ALA A 59 20.79 -24.82 3.21
C ALA A 59 19.70 -24.08 2.40
N ARG A 60 18.91 -24.80 1.60
CA ARG A 60 17.78 -24.23 0.86
C ARG A 60 16.70 -23.67 1.79
N GLU A 61 16.31 -24.43 2.80
CA GLU A 61 15.31 -24.00 3.78
C GLU A 61 15.79 -22.79 4.59
N ALA A 62 17.05 -22.80 5.04
CA ALA A 62 17.65 -21.68 5.76
C ALA A 62 17.74 -20.43 4.88
N ALA A 63 18.06 -20.56 3.59
CA ALA A 63 18.06 -19.45 2.65
C ALA A 63 16.64 -18.84 2.48
N LEU A 64 15.62 -19.69 2.38
CA LEU A 64 14.23 -19.26 2.31
C LEU A 64 13.79 -18.50 3.58
N LEU A 65 14.13 -19.04 4.76
CA LEU A 65 13.83 -18.39 6.05
C LEU A 65 14.52 -17.03 6.18
N ARG A 66 15.81 -16.94 5.80
CA ARG A 66 16.57 -15.67 5.79
C ARG A 66 15.93 -14.65 4.85
N SER A 67 15.63 -15.05 3.62
CA SER A 67 14.97 -14.17 2.65
C SER A 67 13.64 -13.61 3.17
N ARG A 68 12.86 -14.41 3.89
CA ARG A 68 11.60 -13.96 4.49
C ARG A 68 11.81 -13.00 5.66
N ILE A 69 12.83 -13.21 6.47
CA ILE A 69 13.22 -12.26 7.53
C ILE A 69 13.64 -10.93 6.90
N ASP A 70 14.47 -10.96 5.86
CA ASP A 70 14.96 -9.75 5.18
C ASP A 70 13.80 -8.94 4.57
N ALA A 71 12.82 -9.63 3.97
CA ALA A 71 11.61 -8.99 3.46
C ALA A 71 10.84 -8.24 4.57
N LEU A 72 10.62 -8.90 5.72
CA LEU A 72 9.93 -8.28 6.86
C LEU A 72 10.71 -7.11 7.46
N VAL A 73 12.04 -7.16 7.46
CA VAL A 73 12.89 -6.05 7.90
C VAL A 73 12.75 -4.85 6.95
N SER A 74 12.79 -5.08 5.64
CA SER A 74 12.60 -4.03 4.64
C SER A 74 11.22 -3.38 4.75
N GLU A 75 10.17 -4.18 4.98
CA GLU A 75 8.81 -3.67 5.20
C GLU A 75 8.71 -2.80 6.46
N ASP A 76 9.34 -3.19 7.56
CA ASP A 76 9.37 -2.41 8.80
C ASP A 76 10.14 -1.10 8.63
N GLU A 77 11.28 -1.11 7.92
CA GLU A 77 12.04 0.10 7.63
C GLU A 77 11.23 1.09 6.80
N MET A 78 10.55 0.62 5.75
CA MET A 78 9.63 1.46 4.98
C MET A 78 8.51 2.03 5.85
N ALA A 79 7.88 1.20 6.70
CA ALA A 79 6.82 1.64 7.59
C ALA A 79 7.29 2.75 8.55
N ARG A 80 8.51 2.65 9.08
CA ARG A 80 9.12 3.67 9.95
C ARG A 80 9.36 4.98 9.21
N VAL A 81 9.89 4.93 7.99
CA VAL A 81 10.09 6.14 7.16
C VAL A 81 8.76 6.84 6.90
N TYR A 82 7.71 6.08 6.56
CA TYR A 82 6.38 6.66 6.37
C TYR A 82 5.80 7.25 7.66
N ALA A 83 5.99 6.59 8.81
CA ALA A 83 5.52 7.09 10.09
C ALA A 83 6.22 8.42 10.47
N ALA A 84 7.54 8.49 10.31
CA ALA A 84 8.31 9.71 10.55
C ALA A 84 7.83 10.87 9.67
N ARG A 85 7.64 10.63 8.37
CA ARG A 85 7.10 11.63 7.44
C ARG A 85 5.69 12.07 7.81
N SER A 86 4.84 11.15 8.30
CA SER A 86 3.49 11.51 8.75
C SER A 86 3.51 12.44 9.96
N ILE A 87 4.42 12.21 10.91
CA ILE A 87 4.59 13.08 12.08
C ILE A 87 5.09 14.47 11.66
N GLU A 88 6.11 14.53 10.80
CA GLU A 88 6.65 15.81 10.29
C GLU A 88 5.57 16.65 9.57
N VAL A 89 4.74 16.00 8.74
CA VAL A 89 3.63 16.68 8.07
C VAL A 89 2.56 17.13 9.06
N GLU A 90 2.25 16.34 10.09
CA GLU A 90 1.28 16.71 11.12
C GLU A 90 1.76 17.92 11.93
N GLU A 91 3.05 17.97 12.29
CA GLU A 91 3.67 19.11 12.95
C GLU A 91 3.62 20.36 12.08
N LEU A 92 4.04 20.26 10.82
CA LEU A 92 4.00 21.37 9.86
C LEU A 92 2.58 21.92 9.66
N LEU A 93 1.59 21.04 9.52
CA LEU A 93 0.19 21.45 9.35
C LEU A 93 -0.38 22.07 10.64
N THR A 94 0.05 21.60 11.80
CA THR A 94 -0.35 22.20 13.09
C THR A 94 0.23 23.60 13.23
N ASP A 95 1.49 23.80 12.87
CA ASP A 95 2.14 25.11 12.89
C ASP A 95 1.46 26.09 11.90
N LEU A 96 1.19 25.64 10.67
CA LEU A 96 0.48 26.43 9.68
C LEU A 96 -0.95 26.79 10.15
N GLY A 97 -1.65 25.86 10.80
CA GLY A 97 -2.96 26.11 11.40
C GLY A 97 -2.91 27.23 12.45
N ARG A 98 -1.91 27.19 13.34
CA ARG A 98 -1.70 28.25 14.34
C ARG A 98 -1.40 29.60 13.71
N GLU A 99 -0.58 29.65 12.67
CA GLU A 99 -0.26 30.89 11.95
C GLU A 99 -1.50 31.49 11.26
N VAL A 100 -2.33 30.64 10.65
CA VAL A 100 -3.60 31.07 10.05
C VAL A 100 -4.56 31.59 11.11
N ASP A 101 -4.73 30.87 12.24
CA ASP A 101 -5.58 31.30 13.35
C ASP A 101 -5.15 32.67 13.92
N GLU A 102 -3.85 32.91 14.01
CA GLU A 102 -3.29 34.20 14.44
C GLU A 102 -3.58 35.31 13.44
N ILE A 103 -3.39 35.05 12.14
CA ILE A 103 -3.69 36.00 11.07
C ILE A 103 -5.19 36.35 11.03
N GLU A 104 -6.05 35.36 11.21
CA GLU A 104 -7.51 35.57 11.27
C GLU A 104 -7.90 36.39 12.49
N ARG A 105 -7.30 36.12 13.67
CA ARG A 105 -7.53 36.90 14.89
C ARG A 105 -7.07 38.35 14.73
N MET A 106 -5.97 38.59 14.02
CA MET A 106 -5.43 39.92 13.76
C MET A 106 -6.11 40.63 12.58
N ASN A 107 -7.00 39.96 11.85
CA ASN A 107 -7.66 40.47 10.64
C ASN A 107 -6.66 40.99 9.58
N ASP A 108 -5.48 40.37 9.50
CA ASP A 108 -4.44 40.76 8.53
C ASP A 108 -4.73 40.08 7.17
N PHE A 109 -5.63 40.70 6.41
CA PHE A 109 -6.04 40.23 5.08
C PHE A 109 -4.88 40.10 4.08
N ALA A 110 -3.81 40.89 4.25
CA ALA A 110 -2.66 40.84 3.35
C ALA A 110 -1.83 39.56 3.59
N LYS A 111 -1.62 39.17 4.84
CA LYS A 111 -0.96 37.89 5.17
C LYS A 111 -1.81 36.69 4.79
N LYS A 112 -3.12 36.73 5.06
CA LYS A 112 -4.05 35.66 4.67
C LYS A 112 -4.03 35.42 3.16
N ARG A 113 -4.03 36.49 2.37
CA ARG A 113 -3.94 36.42 0.91
C ARG A 113 -2.65 35.77 0.43
N ARG A 114 -1.49 36.11 1.00
CA ARG A 114 -0.21 35.48 0.64
C ARG A 114 -0.19 33.98 0.91
N ILE A 115 -0.71 33.55 2.05
CA ILE A 115 -0.81 32.11 2.38
C ILE A 115 -1.72 31.39 1.39
N VAL A 116 -2.89 31.96 1.09
CA VAL A 116 -3.82 31.38 0.10
C VAL A 116 -3.19 31.32 -1.30
N GLU A 117 -2.49 32.36 -1.74
CA GLU A 117 -1.77 32.38 -3.03
C GLU A 117 -0.61 31.37 -3.08
N ALA A 118 0.02 31.09 -1.94
CA ALA A 118 1.05 30.06 -1.84
C ALA A 118 0.46 28.64 -1.90
N LEU A 119 -0.68 28.41 -1.26
CA LEU A 119 -1.30 27.09 -1.12
C LEU A 119 -2.19 26.70 -2.31
N VAL A 120 -2.87 27.66 -2.94
CA VAL A 120 -3.85 27.43 -4.01
C VAL A 120 -3.17 27.51 -5.38
N GLY A 121 -3.32 26.45 -6.17
CA GLY A 121 -2.81 26.38 -7.53
C GLY A 121 -3.77 27.03 -8.54
N ARG A 122 -5.05 26.66 -8.46
CA ARG A 122 -6.12 27.18 -9.34
C ARG A 122 -7.46 27.14 -8.62
N ILE A 123 -8.32 28.10 -8.92
CA ILE A 123 -9.73 28.09 -8.52
C ILE A 123 -10.55 28.01 -9.81
N GLU A 124 -11.43 27.02 -9.89
CA GLU A 124 -12.38 26.85 -10.98
C GLU A 124 -13.77 27.23 -10.46
N VAL A 125 -14.49 28.06 -11.21
CA VAL A 125 -15.85 28.49 -10.85
C VAL A 125 -16.75 28.12 -12.01
N ASP A 126 -17.62 27.14 -11.79
CA ASP A 126 -18.62 26.71 -12.75
C ASP A 126 -19.92 27.48 -12.49
N PRO A 127 -20.32 28.44 -13.36
CA PRO A 127 -21.55 29.19 -13.15
C PRO A 127 -22.78 28.30 -13.41
N GLU A 128 -23.62 28.08 -12.39
CA GLU A 128 -24.94 27.47 -12.57
C GLU A 128 -25.97 28.59 -12.84
N GLY A 129 -26.25 28.87 -14.12
CA GLY A 129 -27.32 29.78 -14.55
C GLY A 129 -26.94 31.27 -14.68
N GLN A 130 -27.95 32.14 -14.69
CA GLN A 130 -27.83 33.59 -15.00
C GLN A 130 -27.50 34.46 -13.77
N GLN A 131 -27.31 33.85 -12.61
CA GLN A 131 -26.88 34.51 -11.37
C GLN A 131 -25.54 33.95 -10.89
N ILE A 132 -24.84 34.74 -10.06
CA ILE A 132 -23.49 34.49 -9.53
C ILE A 132 -23.53 33.42 -8.41
N ASP A 133 -24.26 32.33 -8.61
CA ASP A 133 -24.19 31.14 -7.76
C ASP A 133 -23.51 30.04 -8.56
N GLY A 134 -22.18 30.13 -8.60
CA GLY A 134 -21.32 29.15 -9.25
C GLY A 134 -20.74 28.16 -8.25
N ARG A 135 -20.62 26.90 -8.65
CA ARG A 135 -19.91 25.90 -7.86
C ARG A 135 -18.42 26.20 -7.91
N VAL A 136 -17.83 26.52 -6.75
CA VAL A 136 -16.40 26.83 -6.64
C VAL A 136 -15.61 25.57 -6.29
N ARG A 137 -14.59 25.25 -7.09
CA ARG A 137 -13.63 24.18 -6.86
C ARG A 137 -12.24 24.77 -6.65
N VAL A 138 -11.64 24.49 -5.49
CA VAL A 138 -10.29 24.97 -5.16
C VAL A 138 -9.29 23.83 -5.32
N ILE A 139 -8.28 24.03 -6.16
CA ILE A 139 -7.21 23.06 -6.43
C ILE A 139 -5.96 23.53 -5.68
N PHE A 140 -5.54 22.76 -4.68
CA PHE A 140 -4.34 23.03 -3.88
C PHE A 140 -3.07 22.56 -4.60
N ARG A 141 -1.94 23.23 -4.35
CA ARG A 141 -0.63 22.87 -4.94
C ARG A 141 -0.04 21.58 -4.37
N PHE A 142 -0.53 21.12 -3.23
CA PHE A 142 -0.15 19.86 -2.60
C PHE A 142 -1.22 18.82 -2.94
N GLY A 143 -1.05 18.16 -4.09
CA GLY A 143 -1.88 17.03 -4.52
C GLY A 143 -1.22 15.71 -4.16
N ALA A 144 -2.04 14.70 -3.86
CA ALA A 144 -1.61 13.34 -3.50
C ALA A 144 -0.54 12.78 -4.48
N PRO A 145 0.43 11.98 -4.00
CA PRO A 145 1.37 11.33 -4.91
C PRO A 145 0.57 10.51 -5.93
N ALA A 146 0.94 10.65 -7.21
CA ALA A 146 0.36 9.92 -8.33
C ALA A 146 0.30 8.42 -8.01
N GLY A 147 -0.87 7.94 -7.59
CA GLY A 147 -1.07 6.58 -7.12
C GLY A 147 -2.31 6.38 -6.24
N ALA A 148 -2.79 7.41 -5.54
CA ALA A 148 -4.04 7.33 -4.78
C ALA A 148 -5.25 7.68 -5.66
N GLY A 149 -5.59 6.78 -6.58
CA GLY A 149 -6.85 6.83 -7.34
C GLY A 149 -8.04 6.59 -6.41
N GLY A 150 -8.66 7.67 -5.96
CA GLY A 150 -9.91 7.64 -5.20
C GLY A 150 -10.68 8.92 -5.49
N GLY A 151 -11.26 9.01 -6.70
CA GLY A 151 -12.21 10.06 -7.02
C GLY A 151 -13.41 9.94 -6.07
N SER A 152 -13.46 10.79 -5.06
CA SER A 152 -14.67 10.96 -4.27
C SER A 152 -15.64 11.79 -5.11
N ASP A 153 -16.37 11.10 -5.99
CA ASP A 153 -17.68 11.53 -6.46
C ASP A 153 -18.59 11.64 -5.23
N PHE A 154 -18.59 12.81 -4.62
CA PHE A 154 -19.56 13.20 -3.61
C PHE A 154 -20.91 13.40 -4.31
N LYS A 155 -21.69 12.31 -4.43
CA LYS A 155 -23.07 12.32 -4.89
C LYS A 155 -24.00 12.74 -3.76
N ASP A 156 -24.53 13.95 -3.85
CA ASP A 156 -25.60 14.43 -3.00
C ASP A 156 -26.97 13.88 -3.46
N GLY A 157 -27.60 13.10 -2.59
CA GLY A 157 -28.93 13.45 -2.07
C GLY A 157 -30.19 13.41 -2.94
N SER A 158 -30.27 12.78 -4.12
CA SER A 158 -31.57 12.61 -4.79
C SER A 158 -32.31 11.34 -4.36
N ARG A 159 -33.30 11.48 -3.47
CA ARG A 159 -34.34 10.47 -3.19
C ARG A 159 -35.18 10.23 -4.45
N GLY A 160 -35.36 8.97 -4.88
CA GLY A 160 -36.44 8.63 -5.81
C GLY A 160 -36.31 7.32 -6.60
N ARG A 161 -36.93 6.25 -6.07
CA ARG A 161 -37.56 5.11 -6.78
C ARG A 161 -36.70 4.15 -7.64
N THR A 162 -36.55 2.92 -7.12
CA THR A 162 -36.53 1.66 -7.88
C THR A 162 -37.97 1.09 -8.04
N PRO A 163 -38.21 -0.02 -8.75
CA PRO A 163 -38.14 -0.19 -10.20
C PRO A 163 -39.47 -0.76 -10.78
N HIS A 164 -39.81 -0.49 -12.04
CA HIS A 164 -40.86 -1.23 -12.74
C HIS A 164 -40.29 -2.16 -13.82
N ARG A 165 -40.61 -3.43 -13.58
CA ARG A 165 -40.50 -4.67 -14.35
C ARG A 165 -41.31 -4.66 -15.64
N ARG A 166 -40.71 -5.06 -16.77
CA ARG A 166 -41.28 -5.95 -17.84
C ARG A 166 -40.25 -6.11 -19.00
N SER A 167 -39.83 -7.34 -19.30
CA SER A 167 -40.17 -8.12 -20.54
C SER A 167 -39.64 -7.44 -21.81
N GLU A 168 -38.91 -8.00 -22.77
CA GLU A 168 -38.66 -9.33 -23.34
C GLU A 168 -37.44 -9.07 -24.28
N SER A 169 -36.48 -9.96 -24.52
CA SER A 169 -36.56 -10.99 -25.56
C SER A 169 -35.12 -11.46 -25.86
N SER A 170 -34.93 -12.78 -25.89
CA SER A 170 -33.83 -13.47 -26.58
C SER A 170 -34.01 -13.33 -28.11
N PRO A 171 -32.99 -13.54 -28.99
CA PRO A 171 -32.25 -14.81 -29.03
C PRO A 171 -30.77 -14.79 -29.49
N ARG A 172 -30.08 -15.86 -29.06
CA ARG A 172 -29.05 -16.70 -29.74
C ARG A 172 -28.33 -16.18 -30.99
N CYS A 173 -26.99 -16.29 -30.96
CA CYS A 173 -26.12 -16.92 -31.98
C CYS A 173 -24.73 -17.09 -31.32
N GLN A 174 -24.37 -18.24 -30.75
CA GLN A 174 -23.55 -19.30 -31.38
C GLN A 174 -22.66 -18.82 -32.54
N THR A 175 -21.34 -18.80 -32.31
CA THR A 175 -20.31 -19.31 -33.24
C THR A 175 -18.92 -19.24 -32.58
N SER A 176 -18.45 -20.36 -32.03
CA SER A 176 -17.05 -20.81 -32.24
C SER A 176 -16.99 -21.41 -33.66
N PRO A 177 -15.88 -21.38 -34.45
CA PRO A 177 -14.60 -22.00 -34.07
C PRO A 177 -13.34 -21.37 -34.72
N ARG A 178 -12.14 -21.76 -34.26
CA ARG A 178 -11.15 -22.54 -35.05
C ARG A 178 -9.76 -22.50 -34.44
N THR A 179 -9.30 -23.71 -34.13
CA THR A 179 -7.93 -24.16 -34.08
C THR A 179 -7.16 -23.84 -35.37
N ARG A 180 -5.90 -23.40 -35.23
CA ARG A 180 -4.88 -23.59 -36.26
C ARG A 180 -3.52 -23.82 -35.59
N SER A 181 -3.12 -25.09 -35.59
CA SER A 181 -1.78 -25.59 -35.29
C SER A 181 -0.80 -25.24 -36.44
N PRO A 182 0.53 -25.42 -36.23
CA PRO A 182 1.58 -24.70 -36.94
C PRO A 182 2.03 -25.38 -38.23
N SER A 183 2.48 -24.59 -39.21
CA SER A 183 3.22 -25.09 -40.38
C SER A 183 4.72 -24.84 -40.21
N GLN A 184 5.45 -25.94 -40.26
CA GLN A 184 6.89 -26.03 -40.49
C GLN A 184 7.31 -25.36 -41.81
N SER A 185 8.52 -24.82 -41.86
CA SER A 185 9.51 -25.17 -42.90
C SER A 185 10.88 -24.54 -42.57
N PRO A 186 11.97 -25.31 -42.60
CA PRO A 186 13.33 -24.80 -42.53
C PRO A 186 13.84 -24.41 -43.92
N GLY A 187 14.68 -23.39 -43.96
CA GLY A 187 15.63 -23.10 -45.04
C GLY A 187 17.04 -23.08 -44.46
#